data_AF-A0A7G8VK08-F1
#
_entry.id   AF-A0A7G8VK08-F1
#
_cell.length_a   1.000
_cell.length_b   1.000
_cell.length_c   1.000
_cell.angle_alpha   90.00
_cell.angle_beta   90.00
_cell.angle_gamma   90.00
#
_symmetry.space_group_name_H-M   'P 1'
#
loop_
_entity.id
_entity.type
_entity.pdbx_description
1 polymer ?
#
loop_
_entity_poly.entity_id
_entity_poly.type
_entity_poly.pdbx_seq_one_letter_code
_entity_poly.pdbx_strand_id
1 'polypeptide(L)' 'MATTIKALTPEILRASAQEAARQHVPFEEACHYEKGSPLWRAFQAAYVEATATELEAA' A
#
# COMPACT_ATOMS: atom_id res chain seq x y z
N MET A 1 -21.90 -3.46 -11.74
CA MET A 1 -21.05 -3.47 -10.53
C MET A 1 -20.77 -2.03 -10.16
N ALA A 2 -21.14 -1.58 -8.96
CA ALA A 2 -20.97 -0.20 -8.55
C ALA A 2 -19.53 0.02 -8.06
N THR A 3 -18.68 0.60 -8.91
CA THR A 3 -17.35 1.04 -8.53
C THR A 3 -17.51 2.28 -7.64
N THR A 4 -17.49 2.10 -6.32
CA THR A 4 -17.61 3.21 -5.37
C THR A 4 -16.26 3.92 -5.29
N ILE A 5 -16.18 5.12 -5.86
CA ILE A 5 -15.03 6.00 -5.70
C ILE A 5 -15.07 6.52 -4.25
N LYS A 6 -14.26 5.90 -3.38
CA LYS A 6 -14.07 6.36 -2.01
C LYS A 6 -13.03 7.49 -2.00
N ALA A 7 -13.21 8.46 -1.10
CA ALA A 7 -12.17 9.47 -0.86
C ALA A 7 -10.88 8.77 -0.42
N LEU A 8 -9.73 9.21 -0.95
CA LEU A 8 -8.44 8.68 -0.55
C LEU A 8 -8.13 9.14 0.88
N THR A 9 -8.44 8.29 1.86
CA THR A 9 -8.06 8.50 3.26
C THR A 9 -6.73 7.80 3.57
N PRO A 10 -6.01 8.23 4.61
CA PRO A 10 -4.79 7.55 5.05
C PRO A 10 -5.00 6.05 5.35
N GLU A 11 -6.18 5.70 5.87
CA GLU A 11 -6.56 4.32 6.18
C GLU A 11 -6.71 3.47 4.92
N ILE A 12 -7.36 4.01 3.87
CA ILE A 12 -7.50 3.29 2.60
C ILE A 12 -6.14 3.12 1.92
N LEU A 13 -5.30 4.16 1.96
CA LEU A 13 -3.95 4.10 1.43
C LEU A 13 -3.12 3.00 2.13
N ARG A 14 -3.24 2.90 3.46
CA ARG A 14 -2.58 1.84 4.24
C ARG A 14 -3.11 0.45 3.88
N ALA A 15 -4.42 0.29 3.79
CA ALA A 15 -5.06 -0.97 3.43
C ALA A 15 -4.62 -1.43 2.02
N SER A 16 -4.56 -0.53 1.05
CA SER A 16 -4.07 -0.85 -0.31
C SER A 16 -2.60 -1.26 -0.32
N ALA A 17 -1.74 -0.60 0.47
CA ALA A 17 -0.32 -0.97 0.57
C ALA A 17 -0.13 -2.36 1.20
N GLN A 18 -0.91 -2.68 2.25
CA GLN A 18 -0.90 -3.98 2.89
C GLN A 18 -1.40 -5.09 1.95
N GLU A 19 -2.45 -4.82 1.20
CA GLU A 19 -3.01 -5.77 0.23
C GLU A 19 -2.07 -6.01 -0.95
N ALA A 20 -1.35 -4.98 -1.41
CA ALA A 20 -0.30 -5.13 -2.42
C ALA A 20 0.85 -6.02 -1.91
N ALA A 21 1.29 -5.82 -0.67
CA ALA A 21 2.32 -6.66 -0.05
C ALA A 21 1.87 -8.12 0.06
N ARG A 22 0.62 -8.37 0.49
CA ARG A 22 -0.01 -9.70 0.58
C ARG A 22 -0.12 -10.44 -0.74
N GLN A 23 -0.39 -9.70 -1.80
CA GLN A 23 -0.45 -10.26 -3.15
C GLN A 23 0.94 -10.41 -3.78
N HIS A 24 2.01 -10.09 -3.03
CA HIS A 24 3.39 -10.05 -3.50
C HIS A 24 3.58 -9.18 -4.76
N VAL A 25 2.75 -8.13 -4.90
CA VAL A 25 2.85 -7.19 -6.01
C VAL A 25 4.06 -6.28 -5.78
N PRO A 26 5.02 -6.18 -6.73
CA PRO A 26 6.18 -5.32 -6.58
C PRO A 26 5.79 -3.88 -6.24
N PHE A 27 6.52 -3.25 -5.32
CA PHE A 27 6.24 -1.88 -4.87
C PHE A 27 6.16 -0.87 -6.03
N GLU A 28 7.04 -1.00 -7.03
CA GLU A 28 7.07 -0.13 -8.21
C GLU A 28 5.80 -0.25 -9.06
N GLU A 29 5.14 -1.41 -9.01
CA GLU A 29 3.90 -1.67 -9.73
C GLU A 29 2.67 -1.24 -8.91
N ALA A 30 2.73 -1.35 -7.57
CA ALA A 30 1.66 -0.98 -6.66
C ALA A 30 1.59 0.53 -6.33
N CYS A 31 2.72 1.24 -6.34
CA CYS A 31 2.80 2.63 -5.91
C CYS A 31 2.87 3.61 -7.08
N HIS A 32 1.72 4.20 -7.44
CA HIS A 32 1.63 5.22 -8.51
C HIS A 32 1.83 6.67 -8.05
N TYR A 33 2.14 6.89 -6.77
CA TYR A 33 2.39 8.22 -6.24
C TYR A 33 3.76 8.77 -6.66
N GLU A 34 3.86 10.09 -6.81
CA GLU A 34 5.13 10.74 -7.12
C GLU A 34 6.19 10.42 -6.06
N LYS A 35 7.36 9.96 -6.50
CA LYS A 35 8.46 9.54 -5.62
C LYS A 35 8.89 10.69 -4.70
N GLY A 36 8.88 10.44 -3.39
CA GLY A 36 9.22 11.44 -2.38
C GLY A 36 8.07 12.31 -1.91
N SER A 37 6.89 12.21 -2.54
CA SER A 37 5.67 12.85 -2.03
C SER A 37 5.26 12.28 -0.66
N PRO A 38 4.48 13.02 0.14
CA PRO A 38 3.96 12.53 1.42
C PRO A 38 3.15 11.24 1.28
N LEU A 39 2.36 11.12 0.21
CA LEU A 39 1.57 9.92 -0.09
C LEU A 39 2.45 8.73 -0.44
N TRP A 40 3.51 8.94 -1.24
CA TRP A 40 4.49 7.90 -1.56
C TRP A 40 5.19 7.37 -0.30
N ARG A 41 5.62 8.26 0.59
CA ARG A 41 6.26 7.87 1.86
C ARG A 41 5.30 7.11 2.78
N ALA A 42 4.05 7.56 2.87
CA ALA A 42 3.02 6.89 3.66
C ALA A 42 2.72 5.48 3.11
N PHE A 43 2.64 5.34 1.78
CA PHE A 43 2.40 4.06 1.12
C PHE A 43 3.59 3.11 1.29
N GLN A 44 4.80 3.62 1.12
CA GLN A 44 6.03 2.86 1.35
C GLN A 44 6.15 2.34 2.77
N ALA A 45 5.89 3.19 3.78
CA ALA A 45 5.95 2.76 5.17
C ALA A 45 4.96 1.62 5.45
N ALA A 46 3.72 1.74 4.98
CA ALA A 46 2.70 0.72 5.14
C ALA A 46 3.03 -0.59 4.40
N TYR A 47 3.58 -0.51 3.18
CA TYR A 47 3.98 -1.66 2.38
C TYR A 47 5.13 -2.43 3.06
N VAL A 48 6.16 -1.73 3.53
CA VAL A 48 7.32 -2.32 4.22
C VAL A 48 6.90 -2.97 5.54
N GLU A 49 6.07 -2.28 6.33
CA GLU A 49 5.51 -2.82 7.59
C GLU A 49 4.72 -4.11 7.34
N ALA A 50 3.92 -4.15 6.28
CA ALA A 50 3.16 -5.34 5.89
C ALA A 50 4.07 -6.50 5.47
N THR A 51 5.07 -6.21 4.63
CA THR A 51 6.00 -7.24 4.14
C THR A 51 6.85 -7.82 5.27
N ALA A 52 7.27 -6.99 6.23
CA ALA A 52 7.99 -7.45 7.42
C ALA A 52 7.10 -8.36 8.29
N THR A 53 5.83 -7.99 8.50
CA THR A 53 4.88 -8.78 9.30
C THR A 53 4.61 -10.15 8.66
N GLU A 54 4.51 -10.22 7.33
CA GLU A 54 4.27 -11.50 6.64
C GLU A 54 5.49 -12.41 6.66
N LEU A 55 6.70 -11.84 6.69
CA LEU A 55 7.93 -12.61 6.84
C LEU A 55 8.09 -13.19 8.25
N GLU A 56 7.62 -12.51 9.30
CA GLU A 56 7.61 -13.04 10.66
C GLU A 56 6.52 -14.09 10.90
N ALA A 57 5.47 -14.11 10.05
CA ALA A 57 4.36 -15.04 10.15
C ALA A 57 4.53 -16.33 9.33
N ALA A 58 5.60 -16.43 8.51
CA ALA A 58 5.91 -17.55 7.62
C ALA A 58 7.00 -18.47 8.20
#